data_AF-A0A8I2GBH8-F1
#
_entry.id   AF-A0A8I2GBH8-F1
#
_cell.length_a   1.000
_cell.length_b   1.000
_cell.length_c   1.000
_cell.angle_alpha   90.00
_cell.angle_beta   90.00
_cell.angle_gamma   90.00
#
_symmetry.space_group_name_H-M   'P 1'
#
loop_
_entity.id
_entity.type
_entity.pdbx_description
1 polymer ?
#
loop_
_entity_poly.entity_id
_entity_poly.type
_entity_poly.pdbx_seq_one_letter_code
_entity_poly.pdbx_strand_id
1 'polypeptide(L)'
;MAEIEKKIIIIGGGIAGVEAAYQVSKRGIHVELYEMRPEKKTEAHKSPFLGELVCSNSLGSTQISTASGLLKEELKILDSFFLRNAEKNRVPAGSSLSVDRIKLAETISEEIKKIPNINVINKEVTEIPDTESPVIVASGPLTSADFAANLTKITMRKNLFFYDATTPIISADTIDFDKVFMASRYDKGEADFVNIPLDEVQYNEFVSDLAAAEKVELKEMEKNIFFDACLPIEEIARRGVKSLSFGPLKPVGLLDPKTNQMPYAVVQLRQ
;
A
#
# COMPACT_ATOMS: atom_id res chain seq x y z
N MET A 1 -40.29 -5.50 -21.40
CA MET A 1 -39.00 -5.65 -20.69
C MET A 1 -38.88 -4.45 -19.78
N ALA A 2 -38.82 -4.65 -18.47
CA ALA A 2 -38.64 -3.53 -17.54
C ALA A 2 -37.30 -2.86 -17.87
N GLU A 3 -37.30 -1.53 -18.01
CA GLU A 3 -36.09 -0.74 -18.14
C GLU A 3 -35.21 -1.08 -16.93
N ILE A 4 -34.06 -1.73 -17.17
CA ILE A 4 -33.09 -1.97 -16.10
C ILE A 4 -32.60 -0.60 -15.69
N GLU A 5 -33.01 -0.15 -14.52
CA GLU A 5 -32.51 1.09 -13.92
C GLU A 5 -30.98 0.97 -13.86
N LYS A 6 -30.29 1.86 -14.59
CA LYS A 6 -28.83 1.84 -14.67
C LYS A 6 -28.26 2.12 -13.29
N LYS A 7 -27.89 1.05 -12.58
CA LYS A 7 -27.24 1.12 -11.27
C LYS A 7 -25.87 0.46 -11.29
N ILE A 8 -25.00 0.90 -10.39
CA ILE A 8 -23.70 0.30 -10.11
C ILE A 8 -23.64 -0.05 -8.64
N ILE A 9 -23.17 -1.26 -8.36
CA ILE A 9 -22.98 -1.75 -7.00
C ILE A 9 -21.52 -1.50 -6.61
N ILE A 10 -21.28 -0.94 -5.43
CA ILE A 10 -19.95 -0.68 -4.91
C ILE A 10 -19.83 -1.36 -3.55
N ILE A 11 -18.86 -2.27 -3.43
CA ILE A 11 -18.63 -3.05 -2.21
C ILE A 11 -17.45 -2.47 -1.43
N GLY A 12 -17.73 -1.84 -0.29
CA GLY A 12 -16.76 -1.24 0.61
C GLY A 12 -16.83 0.29 0.63
N GLY A 13 -17.03 0.87 1.82
CA GLY A 13 -17.15 2.30 2.05
C GLY A 13 -15.84 3.00 2.42
N GLY A 14 -14.70 2.45 2.02
CA GLY A 14 -13.38 3.06 2.21
C GLY A 14 -13.10 4.20 1.21
N ILE A 15 -11.85 4.70 1.18
CA ILE A 15 -11.41 5.81 0.31
C ILE A 15 -11.82 5.60 -1.16
N ALA A 16 -11.47 4.44 -1.72
CA ALA A 16 -11.77 4.13 -3.12
C ALA A 16 -13.28 3.99 -3.38
N GLY A 17 -14.02 3.41 -2.44
CA GLY A 17 -15.46 3.18 -2.58
C GLY A 17 -16.27 4.48 -2.56
N VAL A 18 -15.94 5.41 -1.64
CA VAL A 18 -16.64 6.71 -1.59
C VAL A 18 -16.31 7.59 -2.80
N GLU A 19 -15.07 7.55 -3.29
CA GLU A 19 -14.70 8.26 -4.52
C GLU A 19 -15.42 7.66 -5.73
N ALA A 20 -15.44 6.33 -5.86
CA ALA A 20 -16.17 5.66 -6.92
C ALA A 20 -17.67 5.98 -6.89
N ALA A 21 -18.29 5.94 -5.70
CA ALA A 21 -19.71 6.28 -5.54
C ALA A 21 -20.02 7.71 -5.98
N TYR A 22 -19.18 8.66 -5.58
CA TYR A 22 -19.31 10.05 -6.01
C TYR A 22 -19.14 10.20 -7.53
N GLN A 23 -18.10 9.61 -8.11
CA GLN A 23 -17.83 9.72 -9.54
C GLN A 23 -18.94 9.07 -10.39
N VAL A 24 -19.47 7.93 -9.97
CA VAL A 24 -20.60 7.28 -10.65
C VAL A 24 -21.86 8.15 -10.55
N SER A 25 -22.19 8.63 -9.35
CA SER A 25 -23.39 9.45 -9.15
C SER A 25 -23.37 10.77 -9.93
N LYS A 26 -22.19 11.40 -10.08
CA LYS A 26 -21.98 12.59 -10.93
C LYS A 26 -22.36 12.37 -12.39
N ARG A 27 -22.37 11.12 -12.86
CA ARG A 27 -22.73 10.74 -14.23
C ARG A 27 -24.22 10.37 -14.34
N GLY A 28 -25.01 10.61 -13.29
CA GLY A 28 -26.45 10.36 -13.27
C GLY A 28 -26.82 8.88 -13.14
N ILE A 29 -25.89 8.04 -12.68
CA ILE A 29 -26.09 6.59 -12.51
C ILE A 29 -26.39 6.34 -11.02
N HIS A 30 -27.37 5.49 -10.73
CA HIS A 30 -27.71 5.12 -9.35
C HIS A 30 -26.60 4.26 -8.73
N VAL A 31 -26.32 4.47 -7.44
CA VAL A 31 -25.27 3.75 -6.73
C VAL A 31 -25.83 3.04 -5.51
N GLU A 32 -25.55 1.74 -5.39
CA GLU A 32 -25.70 1.00 -4.15
C GLU A 32 -24.33 0.83 -3.51
N LEU A 33 -24.02 1.66 -2.50
CA LEU A 33 -22.75 1.62 -1.76
C LEU A 33 -22.91 0.77 -0.50
N TYR A 34 -22.34 -0.42 -0.53
CA TYR A 34 -22.32 -1.34 0.61
C TYR A 34 -21.15 -1.04 1.54
N GLU A 35 -21.44 -0.94 2.83
CA GLU A 35 -20.44 -0.86 3.89
C GLU A 35 -20.85 -1.80 5.02
N MET A 36 -19.97 -2.71 5.40
CA MET A 36 -20.30 -3.69 6.45
C MET A 36 -20.33 -3.06 7.84
N ARG A 37 -19.62 -1.95 8.07
CA ARG A 37 -19.65 -1.19 9.32
C ARG A 37 -20.96 -0.38 9.40
N PRO A 38 -21.55 -0.21 10.60
CA PRO A 38 -21.09 -0.70 11.88
C PRO A 38 -21.49 -2.15 12.22
N GLU A 39 -22.31 -2.81 11.40
CA GLU A 39 -22.85 -4.15 11.70
C GLU A 39 -21.74 -5.18 11.90
N LYS A 40 -20.72 -5.17 11.03
CA LYS A 40 -19.48 -5.94 11.16
C LYS A 40 -18.29 -4.99 11.23
N LYS A 41 -17.62 -5.00 12.38
CA LYS A 41 -16.40 -4.21 12.60
C LYS A 41 -15.18 -4.98 12.09
N THR A 42 -14.14 -4.21 11.78
CA THR A 42 -12.78 -4.75 11.58
C THR A 42 -11.93 -4.46 12.80
N GLU A 43 -10.75 -5.06 12.88
CA GLU A 43 -9.81 -4.77 13.96
C GLU A 43 -9.16 -3.37 13.92
N ALA A 44 -9.13 -2.71 12.75
CA ALA A 44 -8.46 -1.41 12.62
C ALA A 44 -9.41 -0.21 12.67
N HIS A 45 -10.59 -0.33 12.07
CA HIS A 45 -11.60 0.74 12.05
C HIS A 45 -12.25 0.89 13.43
N LYS A 46 -12.34 2.13 13.91
CA LYS A 46 -12.89 2.49 15.22
C LYS A 46 -14.27 3.16 15.12
N SER A 47 -14.67 3.57 13.92
CA SER A 47 -15.90 4.34 13.70
C SER A 47 -16.87 3.62 12.75
N PRO A 48 -18.16 4.00 12.77
CA PRO A 48 -19.15 3.55 11.78
C PRO A 48 -19.02 4.31 10.44
N PHE A 49 -18.06 5.23 10.31
CA PHE A 49 -18.01 6.21 9.24
C PHE A 49 -17.31 5.68 7.99
N LEU A 50 -17.77 6.17 6.84
CA LEU A 50 -17.17 5.97 5.53
C LEU A 50 -15.84 6.73 5.42
N GLY A 51 -14.92 6.25 4.59
CA GLY A 51 -13.65 6.93 4.29
C GLY A 51 -12.68 7.06 5.48
N GLU A 52 -12.86 6.27 6.55
CA GLU A 52 -12.00 6.31 7.73
C GLU A 52 -10.53 5.96 7.40
N LEU A 53 -9.60 6.77 7.91
CA LEU A 53 -8.16 6.52 7.86
C LEU A 53 -7.72 5.72 9.10
N VAL A 54 -7.24 4.49 8.89
CA VAL A 54 -6.87 3.59 10.01
C VAL A 54 -5.41 3.66 10.45
N CYS A 55 -4.52 4.20 9.61
CA CYS A 55 -3.09 4.31 9.89
C CYS A 55 -2.69 5.80 10.03
N SER A 56 -1.77 6.28 9.19
CA SER A 56 -1.33 7.68 9.18
C SER A 56 -2.48 8.66 8.86
N ASN A 57 -2.39 9.86 9.43
CA ASN A 57 -3.26 10.99 9.07
C ASN A 57 -2.64 11.88 7.99
N SER A 58 -1.47 11.53 7.46
CA SER A 58 -0.79 12.21 6.36
C SER A 58 -1.14 11.54 5.04
N LEU A 59 -1.56 12.35 4.06
CA LEU A 59 -1.81 11.95 2.67
C LEU A 59 -0.63 12.28 1.76
N GLY A 60 0.54 12.56 2.33
CA GLY A 60 1.78 12.91 1.61
C GLY A 60 1.85 14.39 1.20
N SER A 61 2.95 14.73 0.54
CA SER A 61 3.30 16.10 0.14
C SER A 61 2.24 16.75 -0.77
N THR A 62 2.09 18.07 -0.65
CA THR A 62 1.30 18.94 -1.53
C THR A 62 2.15 19.61 -2.61
N GLN A 63 3.47 19.41 -2.60
CA GLN A 63 4.36 20.00 -3.61
C GLN A 63 4.23 19.25 -4.94
N ILE A 64 3.92 19.98 -6.02
CA ILE A 64 3.73 19.42 -7.37
C ILE A 64 4.98 18.70 -7.90
N SER A 65 6.17 19.05 -7.39
CA SER A 65 7.44 18.37 -7.69
C SER A 65 7.55 16.95 -7.11
N THR A 66 6.61 16.52 -6.27
CA THR A 66 6.58 15.17 -5.70
C THR A 66 5.47 14.35 -6.34
N ALA A 67 5.65 13.03 -6.47
CA ALA A 67 4.62 12.14 -7.04
C ALA A 67 3.27 12.27 -6.31
N SER A 68 3.29 12.32 -4.97
CA SER A 68 2.08 12.48 -4.17
C SER A 68 1.40 13.85 -4.34
N GLY A 69 2.16 14.90 -4.63
CA GLY A 69 1.61 16.24 -4.87
C GLY A 69 1.08 16.38 -6.29
N LEU A 70 1.78 15.86 -7.30
CA LEU A 70 1.31 15.77 -8.68
C LEU A 70 -0.02 15.02 -8.76
N LEU A 71 -0.12 13.85 -8.13
CA LEU A 71 -1.35 13.07 -8.07
C LEU A 71 -2.51 13.89 -7.44
N LYS A 72 -2.25 14.70 -6.42
CA LYS A 72 -3.28 15.56 -5.83
C LYS A 72 -3.75 16.63 -6.82
N GLU A 73 -2.85 17.22 -7.60
CA GLU A 73 -3.23 18.19 -8.63
C GLU A 73 -4.07 17.53 -9.74
N GLU A 74 -3.71 16.32 -10.18
CA GLU A 74 -4.52 15.53 -11.11
C GLU A 74 -5.91 15.21 -10.53
N LEU A 75 -5.97 14.78 -9.27
CA LEU A 75 -7.22 14.50 -8.57
C LEU A 75 -8.09 15.75 -8.39
N LYS A 76 -7.49 16.94 -8.23
CA LYS A 76 -8.24 18.21 -8.21
C LYS A 76 -8.89 18.48 -9.57
N ILE A 77 -8.16 18.27 -10.66
CA ILE A 77 -8.70 18.42 -12.04
C ILE A 77 -9.87 17.46 -12.26
N LEU A 78 -9.78 16.24 -11.71
CA LEU A 78 -10.83 15.21 -11.80
C LEU A 78 -12.00 15.40 -10.80
N ASP A 79 -12.02 16.51 -10.05
CA ASP A 79 -12.98 16.78 -8.97
C ASP A 79 -13.08 15.61 -7.98
N SER A 80 -11.95 15.21 -7.40
CA SER A 80 -11.92 14.15 -6.39
C SER A 80 -12.70 14.57 -5.13
N PHE A 81 -13.70 13.76 -4.80
CA PHE A 81 -14.51 13.92 -3.61
C PHE A 81 -13.71 13.73 -2.32
N PHE A 82 -12.90 12.68 -2.26
CA PHE A 82 -12.08 12.38 -1.09
C PHE A 82 -11.06 13.49 -0.85
N LEU A 83 -10.32 13.90 -1.89
CA LEU A 83 -9.30 14.94 -1.77
C LEU A 83 -9.91 16.28 -1.35
N ARG A 84 -11.04 16.68 -1.94
CA ARG A 84 -11.75 17.90 -1.55
C ARG A 84 -12.15 17.89 -0.07
N ASN A 85 -12.63 16.76 0.43
CA ASN A 85 -13.00 16.61 1.84
C ASN A 85 -11.78 16.53 2.77
N ALA A 86 -10.67 15.95 2.30
CA ALA A 86 -9.39 15.97 3.00
C ALA A 86 -8.86 17.41 3.17
N GLU A 87 -8.91 18.23 2.13
CA GLU A 87 -8.51 19.64 2.19
C GLU A 87 -9.37 20.45 3.16
N LYS A 88 -10.70 20.21 3.20
CA LYS A 88 -11.61 20.83 4.19
C LYS A 88 -11.27 20.49 5.64
N ASN A 89 -10.72 19.30 5.88
CA ASN A 89 -10.39 18.77 7.20
C ASN A 89 -8.87 18.80 7.48
N ARG A 90 -8.14 19.67 6.77
CA ARG A 90 -6.68 19.80 6.89
C ARG A 90 -6.27 20.29 8.28
N VAL A 91 -5.18 19.72 8.80
CA VAL A 91 -4.48 20.18 10.01
C VAL A 91 -3.05 20.65 9.65
N PRO A 92 -2.42 21.54 10.44
CA PRO A 92 -1.07 22.02 10.16
C PRO A 92 -0.04 20.87 10.09
N ALA A 93 0.68 20.74 8.96
CA ALA A 93 1.67 19.68 8.74
C ALA A 93 2.76 20.04 7.71
N GLY A 94 3.19 21.30 7.68
CA GLY A 94 4.20 21.78 6.74
C GLY A 94 3.81 21.57 5.28
N SER A 95 4.67 20.89 4.51
CA SER A 95 4.45 20.56 3.09
C SER A 95 3.55 19.35 2.87
N SER A 96 3.06 18.67 3.92
CA SER A 96 2.13 17.54 3.79
C SER A 96 0.66 18.00 3.84
N LEU A 97 -0.21 17.24 3.17
CA LEU A 97 -1.64 17.27 3.45
C LEU A 97 -1.92 16.27 4.58
N SER A 98 -1.99 16.76 5.80
CA SER A 98 -2.47 15.97 6.94
C SER A 98 -3.86 16.40 7.35
N VAL A 99 -4.64 15.47 7.90
CA VAL A 99 -6.06 15.69 8.22
C VAL A 99 -6.40 15.32 9.66
N ASP A 100 -7.52 15.87 10.15
CA ASP A 100 -8.23 15.31 11.30
C ASP A 100 -9.03 14.09 10.84
N ARG A 101 -8.59 12.89 11.26
CA ARG A 101 -9.13 11.61 10.77
C ARG A 101 -10.61 11.43 11.09
N ILE A 102 -11.03 11.84 12.28
CA ILE A 102 -12.41 11.62 12.74
C ILE A 102 -13.32 12.59 11.98
N LYS A 103 -12.97 13.88 11.96
CA LYS A 103 -13.77 14.89 11.23
C LYS A 103 -13.84 14.62 9.74
N LEU A 104 -12.76 14.12 9.14
CA LEU A 104 -12.76 13.72 7.74
C LEU A 104 -13.78 12.61 7.48
N ALA A 105 -13.77 11.53 8.28
CA ALA A 105 -14.67 10.40 8.10
C ALA A 105 -16.15 10.79 8.33
N GLU A 106 -16.41 11.65 9.33
CA GLU A 106 -17.73 12.26 9.57
C GLU A 106 -18.19 13.07 8.36
N THR A 107 -17.35 14.00 7.89
CA THR A 107 -17.65 14.85 6.73
C THR A 107 -17.95 14.04 5.48
N ILE A 108 -17.11 13.04 5.17
CA ILE A 108 -17.31 12.12 4.04
C ILE A 108 -18.66 11.41 4.16
N SER A 109 -18.96 10.87 5.35
CA SER A 109 -20.20 10.14 5.59
C SER A 109 -21.43 11.03 5.41
N GLU A 110 -21.40 12.25 5.93
CA GLU A 110 -22.48 13.21 5.79
C GLU A 110 -22.67 13.67 4.35
N GLU A 111 -21.59 14.00 3.65
CA GLU A 111 -21.66 14.48 2.27
C GLU A 111 -22.15 13.38 1.32
N ILE A 112 -21.66 12.14 1.44
CA ILE A 112 -22.13 11.01 0.61
C ILE A 112 -23.62 10.77 0.80
N LYS A 113 -24.11 10.74 2.04
CA LYS A 113 -25.53 10.48 2.35
C LYS A 113 -26.49 11.58 1.86
N LYS A 114 -25.97 12.78 1.56
CA LYS A 114 -26.76 13.88 1.00
C LYS A 114 -26.94 13.78 -0.51
N ILE A 115 -26.22 12.89 -1.19
CA ILE A 115 -26.29 12.73 -2.64
C ILE A 115 -27.50 11.82 -2.98
N PRO A 116 -28.56 12.34 -3.65
CA PRO A 116 -29.81 11.58 -3.84
C PRO A 116 -29.66 10.27 -4.62
N ASN A 117 -28.67 10.19 -5.51
CA ASN A 117 -28.42 9.03 -6.35
C ASN A 117 -27.52 7.96 -5.70
N ILE A 118 -27.12 8.14 -4.44
CA ILE A 118 -26.32 7.16 -3.70
C ILE A 118 -27.17 6.61 -2.55
N ASN A 119 -27.46 5.32 -2.62
CA ASN A 119 -28.04 4.56 -1.53
C ASN A 119 -26.91 3.89 -0.73
N VAL A 120 -26.72 4.31 0.53
CA VAL A 120 -25.74 3.69 1.44
C VAL A 120 -26.41 2.55 2.20
N ILE A 121 -25.89 1.34 2.03
CA ILE A 121 -26.44 0.12 2.61
C ILE A 121 -25.45 -0.41 3.63
N ASN A 122 -25.80 -0.32 4.92
CA ASN A 122 -25.01 -0.88 6.00
C ASN A 122 -25.26 -2.39 6.06
N LYS A 123 -24.49 -3.17 5.31
CA LYS A 123 -24.62 -4.63 5.23
C LYS A 123 -23.31 -5.23 4.72
N GLU A 124 -22.90 -6.35 5.32
CA GLU A 124 -21.81 -7.15 4.75
C GLU A 124 -22.24 -7.82 3.44
N VAL A 125 -21.39 -7.70 2.44
CA VAL A 125 -21.47 -8.49 1.21
C VAL A 125 -20.45 -9.62 1.30
N THR A 126 -20.91 -10.86 1.24
CA THR A 126 -20.07 -12.06 1.38
C THR A 126 -19.73 -12.72 0.06
N GLU A 127 -20.40 -12.35 -1.03
CA GLU A 127 -20.15 -12.83 -2.39
C GLU A 127 -20.40 -11.71 -3.40
N ILE A 128 -19.77 -11.77 -4.58
CA ILE A 128 -20.09 -10.83 -5.66
C ILE A 128 -21.54 -11.09 -6.08
N PRO A 129 -22.43 -10.09 -6.04
CA PRO A 129 -23.82 -10.28 -6.41
C PRO A 129 -23.96 -10.83 -7.84
N ASP A 130 -24.81 -11.83 -8.02
CA ASP A 130 -25.21 -12.30 -9.35
C ASP A 130 -26.19 -11.29 -9.95
N THR A 131 -25.69 -10.41 -10.81
CA THR A 131 -26.45 -9.30 -11.39
C THR A 131 -25.87 -8.88 -12.74
N GLU A 132 -26.73 -8.32 -13.60
CA GLU A 132 -26.30 -7.68 -14.85
C GLU A 132 -25.70 -6.27 -14.62
N SER A 133 -25.84 -5.72 -13.40
CA SER A 133 -25.26 -4.42 -13.04
C SER A 133 -23.75 -4.53 -12.84
N PRO A 134 -22.94 -3.56 -13.32
CA PRO A 134 -21.52 -3.52 -13.00
C PRO A 134 -21.27 -3.43 -11.49
N VAL A 135 -20.26 -4.17 -11.02
CA VAL A 135 -19.85 -4.21 -9.60
C VAL A 135 -18.42 -3.68 -9.45
N ILE A 136 -18.23 -2.71 -8.57
CA ILE A 136 -16.91 -2.21 -8.16
C ILE A 136 -16.58 -2.82 -6.78
N VAL A 137 -15.49 -3.58 -6.71
CA VAL A 137 -14.98 -4.13 -5.45
C VAL A 137 -13.93 -3.18 -4.86
N ALA A 138 -14.27 -2.54 -3.74
CA ALA A 138 -13.44 -1.57 -3.01
C ALA A 138 -13.35 -1.89 -1.51
N SER A 139 -13.28 -3.19 -1.17
CA SER A 139 -13.32 -3.71 0.20
C SER A 139 -12.07 -3.44 1.05
N GLY A 140 -11.01 -2.90 0.43
CA GLY A 140 -9.78 -2.51 1.11
C GLY A 140 -8.92 -3.68 1.62
N PRO A 141 -7.84 -3.37 2.36
CA PRO A 141 -6.89 -4.39 2.82
C PRO A 141 -7.46 -5.34 3.88
N LEU A 142 -8.51 -4.91 4.60
CA LEU A 142 -9.21 -5.69 5.62
C LEU A 142 -10.53 -6.25 5.08
N THR A 143 -10.48 -6.81 3.87
CA THR A 143 -11.60 -7.52 3.25
C THR A 143 -12.05 -8.66 4.17
N SER A 144 -13.37 -8.83 4.35
CA SER A 144 -13.89 -9.86 5.25
C SER A 144 -13.52 -11.27 4.79
N ALA A 145 -13.32 -12.19 5.74
CA ALA A 145 -12.88 -13.56 5.45
C ALA A 145 -13.85 -14.29 4.49
N ASP A 146 -15.16 -14.11 4.69
CA ASP A 146 -16.20 -14.72 3.85
C ASP A 146 -16.13 -14.19 2.41
N PHE A 147 -15.97 -12.87 2.23
CA PHE A 147 -15.83 -12.26 0.90
C PHE A 147 -14.53 -12.66 0.22
N ALA A 148 -13.40 -12.66 0.94
CA ALA A 148 -12.11 -13.11 0.42
C ALA A 148 -12.17 -14.59 -0.04
N ALA A 149 -12.82 -15.45 0.74
CA ALA A 149 -13.01 -16.86 0.40
C ALA A 149 -13.90 -17.09 -0.83
N ASN A 150 -14.81 -16.17 -1.15
CA ASN A 150 -15.57 -16.21 -2.40
C ASN A 150 -14.79 -15.60 -3.58
N LEU A 151 -13.99 -14.56 -3.36
CA LEU A 151 -13.11 -13.99 -4.39
C LEU A 151 -12.07 -14.98 -4.91
N THR A 152 -11.54 -15.88 -4.07
CA THR A 152 -10.59 -16.92 -4.52
C THR A 152 -11.22 -17.88 -5.53
N LYS A 153 -12.52 -18.19 -5.36
CA LYS A 153 -13.28 -19.02 -6.32
C LYS A 153 -13.41 -18.34 -7.67
N ILE A 154 -13.77 -17.07 -7.68
CA ILE A 154 -14.01 -16.28 -8.90
C ILE A 154 -12.70 -16.01 -9.65
N THR A 155 -11.66 -15.62 -8.92
CA THR A 155 -10.35 -15.31 -9.52
C THR A 155 -9.55 -16.55 -9.90
N MET A 156 -10.02 -17.75 -9.51
CA MET A 156 -9.28 -19.01 -9.60
C MET A 156 -7.89 -18.94 -8.94
N ARG A 157 -7.72 -18.05 -7.95
CA ARG A 157 -6.47 -17.87 -7.20
C ARG A 157 -6.63 -18.49 -5.82
N LYS A 158 -5.65 -19.29 -5.41
CA LYS A 158 -5.66 -19.95 -4.10
C LYS A 158 -5.46 -18.98 -2.93
N ASN A 159 -4.78 -17.87 -3.19
CA ASN A 159 -4.29 -16.96 -2.16
C ASN A 159 -4.60 -15.51 -2.54
N LEU A 160 -5.35 -14.81 -1.67
CA LEU A 160 -5.55 -13.37 -1.70
C LEU A 160 -5.01 -12.83 -0.37
N PHE A 161 -3.71 -12.57 -0.34
CA PHE A 161 -3.06 -11.97 0.83
C PHE A 161 -2.55 -10.57 0.48
N PHE A 162 -2.71 -9.66 1.42
CA PHE A 162 -2.11 -8.33 1.36
C PHE A 162 -0.96 -8.31 2.36
N TYR A 163 0.28 -8.31 1.86
CA TYR A 163 1.46 -7.93 2.63
C TYR A 163 2.06 -6.69 1.98
N ASP A 164 2.40 -5.71 2.79
CA ASP A 164 3.24 -4.61 2.35
C ASP A 164 4.69 -4.97 2.68
N ALA A 165 5.47 -5.34 1.66
CA ALA A 165 6.90 -5.60 1.80
C ALA A 165 7.66 -4.31 1.48
N THR A 166 7.67 -3.37 2.43
CA THR A 166 8.43 -2.13 2.27
C THR A 166 9.88 -2.33 2.64
N THR A 167 10.76 -1.66 1.88
CA THR A 167 12.18 -1.55 2.20
C THR A 167 12.46 -0.12 2.65
N PRO A 168 13.44 0.11 3.54
CA PRO A 168 13.83 1.46 3.91
C PRO A 168 14.25 2.29 2.70
N ILE A 169 13.82 3.55 2.64
CA ILE A 169 14.23 4.51 1.61
C ILE A 169 15.15 5.53 2.29
N ILE A 170 16.32 5.78 1.69
CA ILE A 170 17.28 6.79 2.14
C ILE A 170 17.37 7.93 1.13
N SER A 171 17.73 9.12 1.60
CA SER A 171 17.91 10.27 0.73
C SER A 171 19.27 10.18 0.01
N ALA A 172 19.29 10.38 -1.32
CA ALA A 172 20.50 10.21 -2.13
C ALA A 172 21.67 11.13 -1.71
N ASP A 173 21.36 12.32 -1.19
CA ASP A 173 22.33 13.29 -0.68
C ASP A 173 23.00 12.86 0.64
N THR A 174 22.50 11.81 1.30
CA THR A 174 23.12 11.21 2.49
C THR A 174 24.08 10.07 2.17
N ILE A 175 24.22 9.70 0.89
CA ILE A 175 25.11 8.62 0.45
C ILE A 175 26.53 9.17 0.29
N ASP A 176 27.48 8.55 0.99
CA ASP A 176 28.91 8.75 0.76
C ASP A 176 29.33 8.04 -0.53
N PHE A 177 29.31 8.78 -1.65
CA PHE A 177 29.62 8.24 -2.97
C PHE A 177 31.07 7.79 -3.13
N ASP A 178 31.96 8.16 -2.21
CA ASP A 178 33.33 7.65 -2.18
C ASP A 178 33.42 6.22 -1.64
N LYS A 179 32.34 5.64 -1.11
CA LYS A 179 32.33 4.25 -0.59
C LYS A 179 31.50 3.28 -1.40
N VAL A 180 30.87 3.75 -2.48
CA VAL A 180 29.94 2.97 -3.29
C VAL A 180 30.35 3.04 -4.77
N PHE A 181 29.73 2.22 -5.61
CA PHE A 181 29.93 2.30 -7.05
C PHE A 181 28.62 2.09 -7.82
N MET A 182 28.49 2.80 -8.94
CA MET A 182 27.37 2.63 -9.87
C MET A 182 27.66 1.47 -10.81
N ALA A 183 26.80 0.45 -10.84
CA ALA A 183 26.95 -0.66 -11.77
C ALA A 183 25.67 -1.50 -11.89
N SER A 184 25.44 -2.00 -13.09
CA SER A 184 24.51 -3.10 -13.36
C SER A 184 25.27 -4.43 -13.42
N ARG A 185 24.60 -5.54 -13.11
CA ARG A 185 25.24 -6.86 -13.10
C ARG A 185 25.68 -7.27 -14.51
N TYR A 186 26.85 -7.88 -14.60
CA TYR A 186 27.50 -8.36 -15.82
C TYR A 186 27.74 -7.26 -16.85
N ASP A 187 27.86 -6.00 -16.40
CA ASP A 187 28.04 -4.84 -17.27
C ASP A 187 26.94 -4.72 -18.34
N LYS A 188 25.72 -5.16 -18.00
CA LYS A 188 24.57 -5.12 -18.90
C LYS A 188 23.77 -3.84 -18.70
N GLY A 189 23.81 -2.97 -19.70
CA GLY A 189 23.00 -1.75 -19.75
C GLY A 189 23.65 -0.57 -19.02
N GLU A 190 22.85 0.48 -18.77
CA GLU A 190 23.27 1.64 -17.99
C GLU A 190 23.45 1.27 -16.51
N ALA A 191 24.27 2.04 -15.80
CA ALA A 191 24.59 1.79 -14.39
C ALA A 191 23.46 2.31 -13.49
N ASP A 192 22.39 1.52 -13.37
CA ASP A 192 21.13 1.93 -12.74
C ASP A 192 21.08 1.74 -11.21
N PHE A 193 22.09 1.11 -10.62
CA PHE A 193 22.13 0.76 -9.20
C PHE A 193 23.35 1.34 -8.50
N VAL A 194 23.14 1.90 -7.32
CA VAL A 194 24.20 2.19 -6.35
C VAL A 194 24.50 0.90 -5.61
N ASN A 195 25.77 0.49 -5.58
CA ASN A 195 26.23 -0.73 -4.93
C ASN A 195 27.11 -0.39 -3.73
N ILE A 196 26.69 -0.77 -2.54
CA ILE A 196 27.50 -0.70 -1.31
C ILE A 196 28.21 -2.05 -1.15
N PRO A 197 29.53 -2.14 -1.41
CA PRO A 197 30.28 -3.37 -1.20
C PRO A 197 30.45 -3.63 0.30
N LEU A 198 30.34 -4.90 0.68
CA LEU A 198 30.72 -5.39 2.01
C LEU A 198 31.86 -6.40 1.85
N ASP A 199 32.88 -6.26 2.68
CA ASP A 199 33.85 -7.34 2.90
C ASP A 199 33.28 -8.43 3.81
N GLU A 200 34.04 -9.51 4.01
CA GLU A 200 33.58 -10.65 4.83
C GLU A 200 33.33 -10.27 6.29
N VAL A 201 34.14 -9.37 6.86
CA VAL A 201 34.01 -8.95 8.26
C VAL A 201 32.75 -8.11 8.42
N GLN A 202 32.60 -7.08 7.58
CA GLN A 202 31.42 -6.21 7.56
C GLN A 202 30.13 -6.98 7.31
N TYR A 203 30.14 -7.97 6.40
CA TYR A 203 28.99 -8.81 6.16
C TYR A 203 28.60 -9.63 7.38
N ASN A 204 29.57 -10.27 8.04
CA ASN A 204 29.29 -11.11 9.20
C ASN A 204 28.77 -10.28 10.39
N GLU A 205 29.33 -9.08 10.61
CA GLU A 205 28.82 -8.12 11.59
C GLU A 205 27.39 -7.72 11.26
N PHE A 206 27.13 -7.30 10.01
CA PHE A 206 25.79 -6.91 9.56
C PHE A 206 24.75 -8.02 9.75
N VAL A 207 25.07 -9.26 9.39
CA VAL A 207 24.18 -10.42 9.56
C VAL A 207 23.90 -10.68 11.04
N SER A 208 24.92 -10.57 11.89
CA SER A 208 24.80 -10.79 13.32
C SER A 208 23.89 -9.75 13.97
N ASP A 209 24.13 -8.47 13.67
CA ASP A 209 23.34 -7.35 14.18
C ASP A 209 21.89 -7.45 13.72
N LEU A 210 21.66 -7.79 12.44
CA LEU A 210 20.33 -7.93 11.89
C LEU A 210 19.55 -9.09 12.49
N ALA A 211 20.21 -10.22 12.77
CA ALA A 211 19.58 -11.37 13.42
C ALA A 211 19.18 -11.09 14.88
N ALA A 212 19.96 -10.22 15.56
CA ALA A 212 19.77 -9.80 16.94
C ALA A 212 18.86 -8.57 17.10
N ALA A 213 18.59 -7.83 16.02
CA ALA A 213 17.81 -6.59 16.04
C ALA A 213 16.42 -6.75 16.66
N GLU A 214 15.98 -5.72 17.37
CA GLU A 214 14.63 -5.62 17.89
C GLU A 214 13.61 -5.62 16.75
N LYS A 215 12.53 -6.38 16.93
CA LYS A 215 11.45 -6.50 15.95
C LYS A 215 10.19 -5.91 16.53
N VAL A 216 9.42 -5.21 15.70
CA VAL A 216 8.05 -4.87 16.06
C VAL A 216 7.29 -6.17 16.28
N GLU A 217 6.60 -6.28 17.41
CA GLU A 217 5.73 -7.41 17.64
C GLU A 217 4.58 -7.36 16.63
N LEU A 218 4.57 -8.31 15.70
CA LEU A 218 3.49 -8.50 14.75
C LEU A 218 2.19 -8.79 15.52
N LYS A 219 1.05 -8.29 15.05
CA LYS A 219 -0.25 -8.65 15.65
C LYS A 219 -0.49 -10.15 15.45
N GLU A 220 -1.30 -10.80 16.30
CA GLU A 220 -1.51 -12.26 16.21
C GLU A 220 -1.95 -12.76 14.83
N MET A 221 -2.66 -11.95 14.03
CA MET A 221 -3.04 -12.27 12.65
C MET A 221 -1.87 -12.24 11.64
N GLU A 222 -0.77 -11.57 11.97
CA GLU A 222 0.44 -11.47 11.16
C GLU A 222 1.51 -12.49 11.62
N LYS A 223 1.37 -13.02 12.84
CA LYS A 223 2.23 -14.07 13.39
C LYS A 223 2.00 -15.37 12.61
N ASN A 224 3.08 -15.96 12.09
CA ASN A 224 3.17 -17.29 11.43
C ASN A 224 2.82 -17.40 9.93
N ILE A 225 2.72 -16.31 9.18
CA ILE A 225 2.58 -16.38 7.71
C ILE A 225 3.82 -15.77 7.05
N PHE A 226 4.95 -16.45 7.20
CA PHE A 226 6.14 -16.13 6.40
C PHE A 226 5.95 -16.72 5.01
N PHE A 227 5.88 -15.85 4.00
CA PHE A 227 5.98 -16.28 2.62
C PHE A 227 7.44 -16.64 2.36
N ASP A 228 7.76 -17.92 2.14
CA ASP A 228 9.16 -18.35 1.91
C ASP A 228 9.83 -17.64 0.73
N ALA A 229 9.04 -17.09 -0.20
CA ALA A 229 9.54 -16.30 -1.32
C ALA A 229 9.59 -14.78 -1.07
N CYS A 230 9.17 -14.27 0.10
CA CYS A 230 9.31 -12.87 0.53
C CYS A 230 9.43 -12.83 2.07
N LEU A 231 10.62 -13.16 2.55
CA LEU A 231 10.95 -13.14 3.97
C LEU A 231 11.49 -11.77 4.39
N PRO A 232 11.18 -11.29 5.61
CA PRO A 232 11.90 -10.18 6.20
C PRO A 232 13.40 -10.46 6.23
N ILE A 233 14.22 -9.43 6.00
CA ILE A 233 15.67 -9.58 5.82
C ILE A 233 16.32 -10.16 7.10
N GLU A 234 15.81 -9.79 8.26
CA GLU A 234 16.21 -10.31 9.58
C GLU A 234 15.82 -11.78 9.80
N GLU A 235 14.80 -12.28 9.11
CA GLU A 235 14.44 -13.70 9.12
C GLU A 235 15.35 -14.49 8.18
N ILE A 236 15.73 -13.94 7.03
CA ILE A 236 16.74 -14.53 6.14
C ILE A 236 18.08 -14.65 6.87
N ALA A 237 18.49 -13.62 7.60
CA ALA A 237 19.72 -13.63 8.41
C ALA A 237 19.74 -14.75 9.46
N ARG A 238 18.62 -14.98 10.16
CA ARG A 238 18.51 -16.05 11.17
C ARG A 238 18.58 -17.45 10.59
N ARG A 239 18.11 -17.65 9.36
CA ARG A 239 18.12 -18.96 8.68
C ARG A 239 19.52 -19.42 8.29
N GLY A 240 20.52 -18.53 8.26
CA GLY A 240 21.91 -18.91 8.11
C GLY A 240 22.80 -17.76 7.67
N VAL A 241 24.07 -17.82 8.09
CA VAL A 241 25.05 -16.75 7.88
C VAL A 241 25.24 -16.40 6.40
N LYS A 242 25.17 -17.37 5.49
CA LYS A 242 25.34 -17.15 4.04
C LYS A 242 24.03 -16.86 3.28
N SER A 243 22.88 -16.91 3.94
CA SER A 243 21.59 -16.83 3.26
C SER A 243 21.40 -15.50 2.52
N LEU A 244 21.87 -14.39 3.10
CA LEU A 244 21.78 -13.08 2.47
C LEU A 244 22.72 -12.95 1.26
N SER A 245 23.95 -13.47 1.32
CA SER A 245 24.91 -13.43 0.20
C SER A 245 24.58 -14.38 -0.96
N PHE A 246 23.67 -15.34 -0.76
CA PHE A 246 23.06 -16.11 -1.86
C PHE A 246 21.72 -15.53 -2.34
N GLY A 247 21.12 -14.62 -1.57
CA GLY A 247 19.82 -14.02 -1.85
C GLY A 247 19.92 -12.52 -2.21
N PRO A 248 19.34 -11.62 -1.39
CA PRO A 248 19.24 -10.20 -1.73
C PRO A 248 20.60 -9.47 -1.76
N LEU A 249 21.63 -9.95 -1.05
CA LEU A 249 22.95 -9.33 -0.98
C LEU A 249 24.01 -9.99 -1.87
N LYS A 250 23.58 -10.79 -2.86
CA LYS A 250 24.51 -11.54 -3.70
C LYS A 250 25.41 -10.61 -4.53
N PRO A 251 26.74 -10.80 -4.56
CA PRO A 251 27.64 -9.92 -5.31
C PRO A 251 27.79 -10.31 -6.80
N VAL A 252 27.21 -11.44 -7.22
CA VAL A 252 27.46 -12.06 -8.53
C VAL A 252 27.25 -11.10 -9.70
N GLY A 253 28.28 -10.96 -10.54
CA GLY A 253 28.26 -10.10 -11.72
C GLY A 253 28.60 -8.63 -11.43
N LEU A 254 29.06 -8.29 -10.23
CA LEU A 254 29.53 -6.94 -9.91
C LEU A 254 31.03 -6.99 -9.59
N LEU A 255 31.78 -6.09 -10.21
CA LEU A 255 33.19 -5.86 -9.90
C LEU A 255 33.30 -4.45 -9.32
N ASP A 256 33.88 -4.34 -8.14
CA ASP A 256 34.19 -3.04 -7.56
C ASP A 256 35.32 -2.39 -8.36
N PRO A 257 35.12 -1.20 -8.97
CA PRO A 257 36.14 -0.53 -9.79
C PRO A 257 37.42 -0.19 -9.01
N LYS A 258 37.35 -0.06 -7.69
CA LYS A 258 38.50 0.32 -6.84
C LYS A 258 39.44 -0.85 -6.58
N THR A 259 38.86 -2.03 -6.37
CA THR A 259 39.62 -3.25 -6.03
C THR A 259 39.79 -4.18 -7.23
N ASN A 260 39.00 -3.97 -8.29
CA ASN A 260 38.85 -4.86 -9.44
C ASN A 260 38.52 -6.31 -9.03
N GLN A 261 37.83 -6.46 -7.90
CA GLN A 261 37.41 -7.74 -7.33
C GLN A 261 35.91 -7.75 -7.09
N MET A 262 35.32 -8.94 -7.08
CA MET A 262 33.93 -9.11 -6.66
C MET A 262 33.86 -8.99 -5.13
N PRO A 263 33.00 -8.12 -4.57
CA PRO A 263 32.86 -7.99 -3.12
C PRO A 263 32.29 -9.28 -2.50
N TYR A 264 32.41 -9.43 -1.18
CA TYR A 264 31.85 -10.59 -0.49
C TYR A 264 30.31 -10.61 -0.52
N ALA A 265 29.72 -9.43 -0.34
CA ALA A 265 28.29 -9.17 -0.49
C ALA A 265 28.07 -7.72 -0.95
N VAL A 266 26.84 -7.40 -1.36
CA VAL A 266 26.49 -6.05 -1.83
C VAL A 266 25.08 -5.66 -1.38
N VAL A 267 24.92 -4.45 -0.87
CA VAL A 267 23.59 -3.82 -0.72
C VAL A 267 23.35 -2.95 -1.96
N GLN A 268 22.29 -3.24 -2.71
CA GLN A 268 21.95 -2.47 -3.92
C GLN A 268 20.81 -1.50 -3.63
N LEU A 269 20.98 -0.24 -4.05
CA LEU A 269 19.93 0.77 -4.04
C LEU A 269 19.51 1.07 -5.48
N ARG A 270 18.23 1.38 -5.65
CA ARG A 270 17.63 1.78 -6.94
C ARG A 270 16.87 3.10 -6.77
N GLN A 271 16.76 3.85 -7.86
CA GLN A 271 15.96 5.06 -7.96
C GLN A 271 14.50 4.75 -8.31
#